data_AF-A0A7S0XT66-F1
#
_entry.id   AF-A0A7S0XT66-F1
#
_cell.length_a   1.000
_cell.length_b   1.000
_cell.length_c   1.000
_cell.angle_alpha   90.00
_cell.angle_beta   90.00
_cell.angle_gamma   90.00
#
_symmetry.space_group_name_H-M   'P 1'
#
loop_
_entity.id
_entity.type
_entity.pdbx_description
1 polymer ?
#
loop_
_entity_poly.entity_id
_entity_poly.type
_entity_poly.pdbx_seq_one_letter_code
_entity_poly.pdbx_strand_id
1 'polypeptide(L)'
;GLFNAWVVPPPATFNTSGSVAWEDHPKLFDYVSVGMFAPWKRHETILDKEGDRLVVGYGWRSDESSAVVSALFTGGVAVWQQVQPESMCKVYRASRRVLMAANEVGGGERVILEARACGVPVEAIEVAADNLKIREFLGGKVLDTEFYAAQIASGISGALKDSPSAGGGQDGNDPFRISVKK
;
A
#
# COMPACT_ATOMS: atom_id res chain seq x y z
N GLY A 1 -35.05 -9.25 9.25
CA GLY A 1 -34.55 -8.45 8.12
C GLY A 1 -33.42 -7.59 8.62
N LEU A 2 -32.20 -7.87 8.21
CA LEU A 2 -31.00 -7.09 8.55
C LEU A 2 -30.32 -6.73 7.23
N PHE A 3 -30.17 -5.43 7.02
CA PHE A 3 -29.60 -4.81 5.84
C PHE A 3 -28.11 -5.14 5.73
N ASN A 4 -27.77 -6.12 4.90
CA ASN A 4 -26.44 -6.25 4.29
C ASN A 4 -26.34 -5.22 3.15
N ALA A 5 -26.19 -3.96 3.51
CA ALA A 5 -26.04 -2.89 2.54
C ALA A 5 -24.54 -2.60 2.34
N TRP A 6 -24.06 -2.89 1.12
CA TRP A 6 -22.84 -2.32 0.52
C TRP A 6 -21.48 -2.92 0.87
N VAL A 7 -21.34 -4.25 0.72
CA VAL A 7 -20.09 -4.81 0.17
C VAL A 7 -20.39 -5.11 -1.29
N VAL A 8 -20.03 -4.19 -2.20
CA VAL A 8 -20.01 -4.53 -3.62
C VAL A 8 -18.81 -5.47 -3.78
N PRO A 9 -19.00 -6.77 -4.09
CA PRO A 9 -17.86 -7.62 -4.38
C PRO A 9 -17.10 -7.00 -5.55
N PRO A 10 -15.76 -6.88 -5.48
CA PRO A 10 -14.99 -6.30 -6.58
C PRO A 10 -15.34 -7.06 -7.86
N PRO A 11 -15.72 -6.38 -8.96
CA PRO A 11 -16.23 -7.04 -10.14
C PRO A 11 -15.25 -8.12 -10.65
N ALA A 12 -15.82 -9.22 -11.13
CA ALA A 12 -15.08 -10.37 -11.68
C ALA A 12 -14.20 -10.01 -12.90
N THR A 13 -14.30 -8.78 -13.41
CA THR A 13 -13.63 -8.28 -14.62
C THR A 13 -12.21 -7.74 -14.39
N PHE A 14 -11.72 -7.71 -13.16
CA PHE A 14 -10.32 -7.36 -12.91
C PHE A 14 -9.40 -8.54 -13.25
N ASN A 15 -9.12 -8.73 -14.54
CA ASN A 15 -8.10 -9.67 -14.99
C ASN A 15 -6.72 -9.17 -14.52
N THR A 16 -6.13 -9.87 -13.57
CA THR A 16 -4.85 -9.53 -12.93
C THR A 16 -3.64 -10.14 -13.61
N SER A 17 -3.81 -10.84 -14.74
CA SER A 17 -2.67 -11.38 -15.50
C SER A 17 -1.73 -10.23 -15.85
N GLY A 18 -0.48 -10.30 -15.36
CA GLY A 18 0.54 -9.25 -15.45
C GLY A 18 1.07 -8.94 -16.85
N SER A 19 0.26 -9.16 -17.90
CA SER A 19 0.62 -8.95 -19.31
C SER A 19 0.02 -7.68 -19.92
N VAL A 20 -0.92 -7.01 -19.23
CA VAL A 20 -1.60 -5.81 -19.76
C VAL A 20 -1.03 -4.57 -19.09
N ALA A 21 -0.50 -3.64 -19.90
CA ALA A 21 0.04 -2.36 -19.43
C ALA A 21 -1.04 -1.55 -18.70
N TRP A 22 -0.64 -0.72 -17.74
CA TRP A 22 -1.59 0.03 -16.90
C TRP A 22 -2.53 0.90 -17.73
N GLU A 23 -2.02 1.52 -18.79
CA GLU A 23 -2.73 2.40 -19.72
C GLU A 23 -3.91 1.70 -20.41
N ASP A 24 -3.78 0.39 -20.64
CA ASP A 24 -4.76 -0.42 -21.37
C ASP A 24 -5.87 -0.97 -20.46
N HIS A 25 -5.78 -0.80 -19.14
CA HIS A 25 -6.83 -1.21 -18.22
C HIS A 25 -8.01 -0.24 -18.25
N PRO A 26 -9.27 -0.73 -18.22
CA PRO A 26 -10.44 0.11 -18.02
C PRO A 26 -10.31 0.97 -16.76
N LYS A 27 -10.50 2.28 -16.91
CA LYS A 27 -10.42 3.24 -15.81
C LYS A 27 -11.81 3.51 -15.27
N LEU A 28 -12.03 3.11 -14.02
CA LEU A 28 -13.28 3.32 -13.29
C LEU A 28 -13.22 4.58 -12.42
N PHE A 29 -12.02 5.02 -12.06
CA PHE A 29 -11.81 6.16 -11.18
C PHE A 29 -10.81 7.12 -11.82
N ASP A 30 -11.15 8.39 -11.83
CA ASP A 30 -10.20 9.45 -12.20
C ASP A 30 -9.18 9.64 -11.07
N TYR A 31 -9.60 9.52 -9.80
CA TYR A 31 -8.72 9.59 -8.64
C TYR A 31 -9.00 8.50 -7.60
N VAL A 32 -7.93 7.92 -7.08
CA VAL A 32 -7.95 7.07 -5.88
C VAL A 32 -7.05 7.64 -4.80
N SER A 33 -7.51 7.67 -3.55
CA SER A 33 -6.65 7.86 -2.36
C SER A 33 -6.74 6.65 -1.43
N VAL A 34 -5.64 6.33 -0.75
CA VAL A 34 -5.53 5.11 0.07
C VAL A 34 -4.92 5.45 1.43
N GLY A 35 -5.53 4.98 2.52
CA GLY A 35 -4.99 5.20 3.85
C GLY A 35 -6.00 5.04 4.98
N MET A 36 -5.55 5.32 6.20
CA MET A 36 -6.44 5.40 7.35
C MET A 36 -7.34 6.63 7.22
N PHE A 37 -8.62 6.53 7.60
CA PHE A 37 -9.51 7.70 7.69
C PHE A 37 -9.12 8.57 8.87
N ALA A 38 -8.13 9.44 8.65
CA ALA A 38 -7.60 10.31 9.69
C ALA A 38 -7.24 11.69 9.13
N PRO A 39 -7.34 12.77 9.92
CA PRO A 39 -7.10 14.14 9.44
C PRO A 39 -5.71 14.34 8.81
N TRP A 40 -4.67 13.69 9.35
CA TRP A 40 -3.30 13.80 8.82
C TRP A 40 -3.09 13.09 7.48
N LYS A 41 -4.02 12.23 7.04
CA LYS A 41 -4.03 11.65 5.70
C LYS A 41 -4.63 12.57 4.65
N ARG A 42 -5.42 13.58 5.08
CA ARG A 42 -5.98 14.65 4.25
C ARG A 42 -6.72 14.13 3.01
N HIS A 43 -7.48 13.04 3.18
CA HIS A 43 -8.24 12.44 2.09
C HIS A 43 -9.25 13.42 1.48
N GLU A 44 -9.71 14.40 2.25
CA GLU A 44 -10.65 15.45 1.85
C GLU A 44 -10.12 16.33 0.71
N THR A 45 -8.80 16.39 0.50
CA THR A 45 -8.21 17.10 -0.67
C THR A 45 -8.60 16.46 -2.02
N ILE A 46 -9.12 15.23 -2.01
CA ILE A 46 -9.69 14.61 -3.21
C ILE A 46 -10.98 15.31 -3.67
N LEU A 47 -11.65 16.07 -2.79
CA LEU A 47 -12.88 16.80 -3.09
C LEU A 47 -12.68 17.89 -4.15
N ASP A 48 -11.46 18.45 -4.22
CA ASP A 48 -11.07 19.45 -5.21
C ASP A 48 -10.77 18.84 -6.59
N LYS A 49 -10.84 17.51 -6.71
CA LYS A 49 -10.61 16.78 -7.95
C LYS A 49 -11.94 16.56 -8.68
N GLU A 50 -11.88 16.57 -10.00
CA GLU A 50 -13.02 16.29 -10.87
C GLU A 50 -13.13 14.79 -11.18
N GLY A 51 -14.35 14.37 -11.56
CA GLY A 51 -14.62 13.02 -12.04
C GLY A 51 -14.93 11.99 -10.94
N ASP A 52 -14.80 10.72 -11.30
CA ASP A 52 -15.09 9.58 -10.44
C ASP A 52 -13.96 9.38 -9.42
N ARG A 53 -14.31 9.44 -8.13
CA ARG A 53 -13.34 9.50 -7.03
C ARG A 53 -13.60 8.40 -6.02
N LEU A 54 -12.53 7.76 -5.56
CA LEU A 54 -12.58 6.71 -4.56
C LEU A 54 -11.54 6.93 -3.46
N VAL A 55 -11.94 6.71 -2.21
CA VAL A 55 -11.01 6.55 -1.07
C VAL A 55 -11.14 5.15 -0.50
N VAL A 56 -10.01 4.44 -0.38
CA VAL A 56 -9.95 3.09 0.21
C VAL A 56 -9.21 3.13 1.53
N GLY A 57 -9.83 2.67 2.61
CA GLY A 57 -9.23 2.86 3.92
C GLY A 57 -9.83 2.09 5.09
N TYR A 58 -9.19 2.24 6.24
CA TYR A 58 -9.64 1.65 7.50
C TYR A 58 -9.71 2.70 8.61
N GLY A 59 -10.23 2.27 9.76
CA GLY A 59 -10.42 3.13 10.93
C GLY A 59 -11.76 3.84 10.85
N TRP A 60 -12.86 3.14 11.09
CA TRP A 60 -14.23 3.72 11.04
C TRP A 60 -14.79 3.98 12.44
N ARG A 61 -13.95 3.91 13.48
CA ARG A 61 -14.39 3.77 14.88
C ARG A 61 -14.04 4.96 15.77
N SER A 62 -13.56 6.07 15.20
CA SER A 62 -13.37 7.33 15.94
C SER A 62 -14.24 8.43 15.36
N ASP A 63 -14.54 9.43 16.20
CA ASP A 63 -15.26 10.63 15.77
C ASP A 63 -14.52 11.36 14.66
N GLU A 64 -13.18 11.45 14.77
CA GLU A 64 -12.31 12.01 13.73
C GLU A 64 -12.47 11.28 12.39
N SER A 65 -12.46 9.94 12.42
CA SER A 65 -12.63 9.15 11.19
C SER A 65 -14.01 9.33 10.58
N SER A 66 -15.04 9.43 11.43
CA SER A 66 -16.42 9.63 11.00
C SER A 66 -16.60 10.99 10.33
N ALA A 67 -15.91 12.03 10.80
CA ALA A 67 -15.92 13.34 10.15
C ALA A 67 -15.29 13.30 8.76
N VAL A 68 -14.12 12.65 8.60
CA VAL A 68 -13.46 12.46 7.30
C VAL A 68 -14.37 11.71 6.33
N VAL A 69 -14.91 10.57 6.76
CA VAL A 69 -15.80 9.74 5.93
C VAL A 69 -17.07 10.50 5.53
N SER A 70 -17.68 11.24 6.47
CA SER A 70 -18.87 12.03 6.21
C SER A 70 -18.60 13.12 5.17
N ALA A 71 -17.48 13.83 5.29
CA ALA A 71 -17.04 14.83 4.30
C ALA A 71 -16.85 14.21 2.91
N LEU A 72 -16.20 13.05 2.81
CA LEU A 72 -16.01 12.34 1.54
C LEU A 72 -17.35 11.92 0.93
N PHE A 73 -18.23 11.29 1.72
CA PHE A 73 -19.51 10.79 1.25
C PHE A 73 -20.43 11.93 0.78
N THR A 74 -20.56 12.99 1.58
CA THR A 74 -21.36 14.18 1.23
C THR A 74 -20.79 14.94 0.04
N GLY A 75 -19.47 14.89 -0.17
CA GLY A 75 -18.79 15.43 -1.34
C GLY A 75 -18.87 14.56 -2.60
N GLY A 76 -19.65 13.47 -2.57
CA GLY A 76 -19.84 12.59 -3.72
C GLY A 76 -18.63 11.71 -4.05
N VAL A 77 -17.83 11.37 -3.05
CA VAL A 77 -16.68 10.46 -3.19
C VAL A 77 -17.09 9.07 -2.73
N ALA A 78 -16.78 8.05 -3.53
CA ALA A 78 -16.96 6.67 -3.10
C ALA A 78 -15.97 6.35 -1.98
N VAL A 79 -16.43 5.67 -0.92
CA VAL A 79 -15.59 5.28 0.20
C VAL A 79 -15.67 3.78 0.39
N TRP A 80 -14.53 3.10 0.31
CA TRP A 80 -14.42 1.65 0.51
C TRP A 80 -13.62 1.33 1.77
N GLN A 81 -13.99 0.23 2.41
CA GLN A 81 -13.16 -0.34 3.46
C GLN A 81 -11.85 -0.90 2.88
N GLN A 82 -10.86 -1.09 3.75
CA GLN A 82 -9.59 -1.70 3.40
C GLN A 82 -9.82 -3.05 2.70
N VAL A 83 -9.24 -3.20 1.52
CA VAL A 83 -9.23 -4.45 0.77
C VAL A 83 -7.88 -5.14 0.90
N GLN A 84 -7.83 -6.42 0.53
CA GLN A 84 -6.60 -7.20 0.52
C GLN A 84 -5.60 -6.67 -0.53
N PRO A 85 -4.29 -6.86 -0.34
CA PRO A 85 -3.25 -6.36 -1.25
C PRO A 85 -3.48 -6.72 -2.73
N GLU A 86 -3.91 -7.95 -3.02
CA GLU A 86 -4.19 -8.42 -4.39
C GLU A 86 -5.36 -7.66 -5.02
N SER A 87 -6.32 -7.24 -4.19
CA SER A 87 -7.46 -6.41 -4.62
C SER A 87 -7.08 -4.94 -4.75
N MET A 88 -6.14 -4.44 -3.93
CA MET A 88 -5.62 -3.08 -4.11
C MET A 88 -4.94 -2.90 -5.47
N CYS A 89 -4.23 -3.92 -5.96
CA CYS A 89 -3.61 -3.87 -7.29
C CYS A 89 -4.64 -3.59 -8.40
N LYS A 90 -5.82 -4.19 -8.28
CA LYS A 90 -6.95 -3.98 -9.18
C LYS A 90 -7.45 -2.55 -9.13
N VAL A 91 -7.56 -1.98 -7.93
CA VAL A 91 -7.96 -0.58 -7.72
C VAL A 91 -6.97 0.39 -8.37
N TYR A 92 -5.66 0.23 -8.13
CA TYR A 92 -4.64 1.09 -8.76
C TYR A 92 -4.65 0.98 -10.29
N ARG A 93 -4.89 -0.21 -10.85
CA ARG A 93 -5.01 -0.39 -12.30
C ARG A 93 -6.28 0.22 -12.89
N ALA A 94 -7.36 0.29 -12.13
CA ALA A 94 -8.59 0.99 -12.53
C ALA A 94 -8.58 2.49 -12.25
N SER A 95 -7.52 3.05 -11.64
CA SER A 95 -7.42 4.49 -11.45
C SER A 95 -6.63 5.15 -12.57
N ARG A 96 -6.99 6.40 -12.92
CA ARG A 96 -6.16 7.27 -13.76
C ARG A 96 -5.07 7.95 -12.96
N ARG A 97 -5.36 8.30 -11.70
CA ARG A 97 -4.43 8.99 -10.81
C ARG A 97 -4.54 8.45 -9.38
N VAL A 98 -3.43 8.53 -8.66
CA VAL A 98 -3.33 8.17 -7.23
C VAL A 98 -2.97 9.43 -6.45
N LEU A 99 -3.77 9.77 -5.44
CA LEU A 99 -3.57 10.91 -4.56
C LEU A 99 -3.06 10.45 -3.19
N MET A 100 -1.82 10.81 -2.87
CA MET A 100 -1.25 10.68 -1.54
C MET A 100 -1.05 12.05 -0.88
N ALA A 101 -2.12 12.54 -0.26
CA ALA A 101 -2.18 13.89 0.33
C ALA A 101 -1.69 13.99 1.78
N ALA A 102 -1.16 12.90 2.34
CA ALA A 102 -0.75 12.85 3.73
C ALA A 102 0.34 13.89 4.04
N ASN A 103 0.28 14.50 5.23
CA ASN A 103 1.36 15.33 5.74
C ASN A 103 2.58 14.46 6.14
N GLU A 104 3.68 15.09 6.57
CA GLU A 104 4.92 14.38 6.93
C GLU A 104 4.75 13.29 8.00
N VAL A 105 3.79 13.43 8.91
CA VAL A 105 3.49 12.47 9.98
C VAL A 105 2.63 11.32 9.47
N GLY A 106 1.85 11.54 8.42
CA GLY A 106 0.90 10.57 7.91
C GLY A 106 1.52 9.40 7.14
N GLY A 107 2.82 9.45 6.81
CA GLY A 107 3.47 8.45 5.96
C GLY A 107 2.81 8.33 4.58
N GLY A 108 2.93 7.18 3.93
CA GLY A 108 2.36 6.96 2.60
C GLY A 108 3.30 6.27 1.61
N GLU A 109 4.49 5.93 2.08
CA GLU A 109 5.54 5.23 1.34
C GLU A 109 5.00 3.97 0.67
N ARG A 110 4.23 3.16 1.44
CA ARG A 110 3.59 1.94 0.94
C ARG A 110 2.63 2.21 -0.22
N VAL A 111 1.82 3.26 -0.17
CA VAL A 111 0.83 3.59 -1.21
C VAL A 111 1.54 3.91 -2.52
N ILE A 112 2.60 4.71 -2.45
CA ILE A 112 3.41 5.07 -3.62
C ILE A 112 4.08 3.84 -4.21
N LEU A 113 4.73 3.02 -3.38
CA LEU A 113 5.42 1.81 -3.85
C LEU A 113 4.46 0.77 -4.44
N GLU A 114 3.28 0.56 -3.83
CA GLU A 114 2.26 -0.34 -4.36
C GLU A 114 1.71 0.17 -5.70
N ALA A 115 1.36 1.46 -5.81
CA ALA A 115 0.87 2.04 -7.05
C ALA A 115 1.90 1.86 -8.19
N ARG A 116 3.18 2.16 -7.91
CA ARG A 116 4.28 1.96 -8.87
C ARG A 116 4.47 0.49 -9.23
N ALA A 117 4.42 -0.42 -8.26
CA ALA A 117 4.48 -1.88 -8.50
C ALA A 117 3.30 -2.37 -9.38
N CYS A 118 2.16 -1.69 -9.31
CA CYS A 118 0.99 -1.99 -10.14
C CYS A 118 1.05 -1.37 -11.55
N GLY A 119 2.14 -0.64 -11.86
CA GLY A 119 2.36 0.00 -13.16
C GLY A 119 1.81 1.42 -13.28
N VAL A 120 1.36 2.04 -12.18
CA VAL A 120 0.93 3.45 -12.21
C VAL A 120 2.16 4.33 -12.50
N PRO A 121 2.14 5.15 -13.56
CA PRO A 121 3.27 6.01 -13.89
C PRO A 121 3.44 7.11 -12.84
N VAL A 122 4.68 7.56 -12.63
CA VAL A 122 5.04 8.48 -11.53
C VAL A 122 4.29 9.81 -11.64
N GLU A 123 4.11 10.32 -12.86
CA GLU A 123 3.34 11.53 -13.17
C GLU A 123 1.83 11.42 -12.87
N ALA A 124 1.32 10.20 -12.73
CA ALA A 124 -0.04 9.92 -12.29
C ALA A 124 -0.17 9.76 -10.77
N ILE A 125 0.93 9.84 -10.01
CA ILE A 125 0.95 9.80 -8.55
C ILE A 125 1.14 11.23 -8.03
N GLU A 126 0.08 11.81 -7.50
CA GLU A 126 0.11 13.12 -6.86
C GLU A 126 0.43 12.99 -5.37
N VAL A 127 1.45 13.71 -4.92
CA VAL A 127 1.85 13.76 -3.51
C VAL A 127 1.72 15.18 -2.97
N ALA A 128 1.39 15.31 -1.69
CA ALA A 128 1.30 16.62 -1.03
C ALA A 128 2.60 17.42 -1.16
N ALA A 129 2.48 18.74 -1.37
CA ALA A 129 3.64 19.57 -1.66
C ALA A 129 4.59 19.75 -0.47
N ASP A 130 4.01 19.67 0.73
CA ASP A 130 4.59 19.84 2.05
C ASP A 130 5.10 18.52 2.66
N ASN A 131 5.02 17.40 1.95
CA ASN A 131 5.55 16.11 2.42
C ASN A 131 6.80 15.69 1.64
N LEU A 132 7.95 16.20 2.06
CA LEU A 132 9.24 15.94 1.39
C LEU A 132 9.66 14.48 1.49
N LYS A 133 9.36 13.83 2.62
CA LYS A 133 9.75 12.44 2.89
C LYS A 133 9.18 11.46 1.88
N ILE A 134 7.88 11.55 1.56
CA ILE A 134 7.25 10.58 0.67
C ILE A 134 7.59 10.81 -0.82
N ARG A 135 8.03 12.02 -1.18
CA ARG A 135 8.45 12.36 -2.55
C ARG A 135 9.66 11.55 -3.01
N GLU A 136 10.54 11.17 -2.10
CA GLU A 136 11.72 10.35 -2.41
C GLU A 136 11.33 9.00 -3.02
N PHE A 137 10.16 8.47 -2.68
CA PHE A 137 9.65 7.18 -3.18
C PHE A 137 9.05 7.25 -4.59
N LEU A 138 8.92 8.45 -5.17
CA LEU A 138 8.57 8.62 -6.59
C LEU A 138 9.75 8.24 -7.50
N GLY A 139 10.97 8.49 -7.04
CA GLY A 139 12.21 8.07 -7.71
C GLY A 139 12.72 6.73 -7.15
N GLY A 140 13.55 6.02 -7.93
CA GLY A 140 14.23 4.80 -7.46
C GLY A 140 13.57 3.47 -7.84
N LYS A 141 14.21 2.35 -7.52
CA LYS A 141 13.73 1.01 -7.89
C LYS A 141 12.61 0.57 -6.96
N VAL A 142 11.55 -0.01 -7.53
CA VAL A 142 10.62 -0.84 -6.75
C VAL A 142 11.29 -2.19 -6.59
N LEU A 143 11.65 -2.54 -5.35
CA LEU A 143 12.32 -3.79 -5.03
C LEU A 143 11.28 -4.89 -4.84
N ASP A 144 11.57 -6.06 -5.38
CA ASP A 144 10.70 -7.24 -5.27
C ASP A 144 11.18 -8.19 -4.16
N THR A 145 10.42 -9.26 -3.96
CA THR A 145 10.71 -10.29 -2.95
C THR A 145 12.01 -11.02 -3.25
N GLU A 146 12.39 -11.22 -4.51
CA GLU A 146 13.62 -11.90 -4.90
C GLU A 146 14.85 -11.09 -4.51
N PHE A 147 14.85 -9.79 -4.82
CA PHE A 147 15.89 -8.87 -4.38
C PHE A 147 16.02 -8.87 -2.86
N TYR A 148 14.89 -8.76 -2.14
CA TYR A 148 14.91 -8.73 -0.68
C TYR A 148 15.47 -10.03 -0.09
N ALA A 149 15.05 -11.19 -0.61
CA ALA A 149 15.55 -12.49 -0.18
C ALA A 149 17.06 -12.62 -0.43
N ALA A 150 17.56 -12.14 -1.57
CA ALA A 150 18.98 -12.15 -1.88
C ALA A 150 19.80 -11.29 -0.90
N GLN A 151 19.29 -10.10 -0.54
CA GLN A 151 19.96 -9.21 0.42
C GLN A 151 20.02 -9.84 1.82
N ILE A 152 18.95 -10.48 2.28
CA ILE A 152 18.94 -11.21 3.56
C ILE A 152 19.96 -12.35 3.53
N ALA A 153 19.95 -13.18 2.49
CA ALA A 153 20.87 -14.31 2.35
C ALA A 153 22.34 -13.85 2.35
N SER A 154 22.62 -12.74 1.67
CA SER A 154 23.95 -12.11 1.67
C SER A 154 24.33 -11.62 3.06
N GLY A 155 23.43 -10.94 3.77
CA GLY A 155 23.66 -10.43 5.12
C GLY A 155 23.94 -11.53 6.14
N ILE A 156 23.15 -12.61 6.13
CA ILE A 156 23.35 -13.78 6.99
C ILE A 156 24.71 -14.42 6.68
N SER A 157 25.03 -14.61 5.40
CA SER A 157 26.31 -15.19 4.97
C SER A 157 27.52 -14.36 5.39
N GLY A 158 27.42 -13.03 5.35
CA GLY A 158 28.45 -12.12 5.83
C GLY A 158 28.66 -12.26 7.34
N ALA A 159 27.59 -12.19 8.13
CA ALA A 159 27.65 -12.31 9.58
C ALA A 159 28.26 -13.65 10.05
N LEU A 160 27.99 -14.75 9.33
CA LEU A 160 28.58 -16.05 9.63
C LEU A 160 30.08 -16.15 9.29
N LYS A 161 30.55 -15.43 8.26
CA LYS A 161 31.97 -15.39 7.89
C LYS A 161 32.80 -14.55 8.86
N ASP A 162 32.21 -13.46 9.38
CA ASP A 162 32.87 -12.55 10.31
C ASP A 162 32.72 -13.01 11.77
N SER A 163 31.96 -14.07 12.01
CA SER A 163 31.93 -14.72 13.32
C SER A 163 33.30 -15.33 13.59
N PRO A 164 33.97 -15.01 14.72
CA PRO A 164 35.23 -15.64 15.05
C PRO A 164 35.01 -17.15 15.02
N SER A 165 35.85 -17.87 14.27
CA SER A 165 35.83 -19.32 14.27
C SER A 165 35.88 -19.74 15.73
N ALA A 166 34.78 -20.31 16.23
CA ALA A 166 34.74 -20.88 17.56
C ALA A 166 35.90 -21.88 17.58
N GLY A 167 37.00 -21.50 18.25
CA GLY A 167 38.13 -22.39 18.47
C GLY A 167 37.53 -23.66 19.05
N GLY A 168 37.84 -24.80 18.42
CA GLY A 168 37.18 -26.08 18.66
C GLY A 168 37.06 -26.40 20.14
N GLY A 169 35.92 -26.04 20.72
CA GLY A 169 35.45 -26.48 22.01
C GLY A 169 34.36 -27.51 21.73
N GLN A 170 34.69 -28.78 21.91
CA GLN A 170 33.69 -29.83 22.05
C GLN A 170 32.87 -29.55 23.31
N ASP A 171 31.84 -28.70 23.22
CA ASP A 171 30.77 -28.67 24.22
C ASP A 171 29.45 -28.73 23.47
N GLY A 172 28.73 -29.84 23.68
CA GLY A 172 27.56 -30.28 22.94
C GLY A 172 26.29 -29.46 23.21
N ASN A 173 26.38 -28.14 23.14
CA ASN A 173 25.25 -27.25 23.29
C ASN A 173 25.16 -26.32 22.07
N ASP A 174 24.57 -26.84 20.99
CA ASP A 174 24.23 -26.04 19.81
C ASP A 174 23.10 -25.06 20.17
N PRO A 175 23.35 -23.74 20.22
CA PRO A 175 22.36 -22.76 20.64
C PRO A 175 21.20 -22.61 19.65
N PHE A 176 21.25 -23.26 18.48
CA PHE A 176 20.21 -23.19 17.45
C PHE A 176 19.36 -24.47 17.33
N ARG A 177 19.52 -25.43 18.25
CA ARG A 177 18.75 -26.68 18.21
C ARG A 177 17.29 -26.48 18.68
N ILE A 178 16.42 -26.04 17.77
CA ILE A 178 14.98 -25.97 18.03
C ILE A 178 14.42 -27.39 18.08
N SER A 179 14.06 -27.84 19.28
CA SER A 179 13.41 -29.13 19.50
C SER A 179 11.92 -29.01 19.22
N VAL A 180 11.46 -29.53 18.09
CA VAL A 180 10.03 -29.64 17.78
C VAL A 180 9.46 -30.81 18.60
N LYS A 181 8.69 -30.51 19.65
CA LYS A 181 7.90 -31.53 20.37
C LYS A 181 6.67 -31.87 19.51
N LYS A 182 6.51 -33.16 19.20
CA LYS A 182 5.28 -33.75 18.67
C LYS A 182 4.19 -33.76 19.73
#